data_AF-A0A2B2C3F1-F1
#
_entry.id   AF-A0A2B2C3F1-F1
#
_cell.length_a   1.000
_cell.length_b   1.000
_cell.length_c   1.000
_cell.angle_alpha   90.00
_cell.angle_beta   90.00
_cell.angle_gamma   90.00
#
_symmetry.space_group_name_H-M   'P 1'
#
loop_
_entity.id
_entity.type
_entity.pdbx_description
1 polymer ?
#
loop_
_entity_poly.entity_id
_entity_poly.type
_entity_poly.pdbx_seq_one_letter_code
_entity_poly.pdbx_strand_id
1 'polypeptide(L)'
;MKKIYTSYYANIKKLPADMVPIGISVGKNKFFQGQYDLRLAPTWAMMKMDREGYDKAFAEKLSKLDAKEIYDSLPNNAVLLCYEKFNDWCHRRAVAEWLEAELGIEVTEWGLEREECFPYAECCEKNKGVKRELVKEAEGEYMPEAVRKRLESYKKEREVTLFDFEFGEEM
;
A
#
# COMPACT_ATOMS: atom_id res chain seq x y z
N MET A 1 8.07 -1.44 -16.82
CA MET A 1 7.61 -1.68 -15.44
C MET A 1 6.32 -0.90 -15.23
N LYS A 2 5.25 -1.52 -14.73
CA LYS A 2 4.00 -0.79 -14.49
C LYS A 2 4.16 0.13 -13.29
N LYS A 3 3.58 1.32 -13.35
CA LYS A 3 3.54 2.27 -12.24
C LYS A 3 2.20 2.18 -11.52
N ILE A 4 2.23 2.19 -10.19
CA ILE A 4 1.06 2.19 -9.32
C ILE A 4 1.16 3.38 -8.40
N TYR A 5 0.06 4.11 -8.26
CA TYR A 5 -0.06 5.27 -7.40
C TYR A 5 -1.23 5.11 -6.44
N THR A 6 -1.28 5.94 -5.42
CA THR A 6 -2.45 6.11 -4.55
C THR A 6 -3.05 7.50 -4.74
N SER A 7 -4.37 7.59 -4.60
CA SER A 7 -5.02 8.87 -4.36
C SER A 7 -6.38 8.70 -3.67
N TYR A 8 -7.20 9.75 -3.66
CA TYR A 8 -8.51 9.76 -3.03
C TYR A 8 -9.59 10.26 -3.98
N TYR A 9 -10.84 9.85 -3.74
CA TYR A 9 -11.96 10.08 -4.65
C TYR A 9 -12.16 11.56 -5.02
N ALA A 10 -11.98 12.48 -4.07
CA ALA A 10 -12.14 13.90 -4.36
C ALA A 10 -11.05 14.48 -5.29
N ASN A 11 -9.95 13.75 -5.52
CA ASN A 11 -8.86 14.17 -6.40
C ASN A 11 -8.95 13.59 -7.83
N ILE A 12 -9.93 12.72 -8.12
CA ILE A 12 -10.05 12.06 -9.44
C ILE A 12 -10.02 13.06 -10.60
N LYS A 13 -10.72 14.20 -10.45
CA LYS A 13 -10.82 15.22 -11.51
C LYS A 13 -9.48 15.87 -11.86
N LYS A 14 -8.46 15.73 -11.01
CA LYS A 14 -7.11 16.26 -11.25
C LYS A 14 -6.18 15.21 -11.87
N LEU A 15 -6.59 13.95 -11.91
CA LEU A 15 -5.80 12.89 -12.52
C LEU A 15 -5.77 13.09 -14.05
N PRO A 16 -4.62 12.89 -14.69
CA PRO A 16 -4.51 12.95 -16.14
C PRO A 16 -5.20 11.75 -16.80
N ALA A 17 -5.51 11.87 -18.09
CA ALA A 17 -6.33 10.89 -18.81
C ALA A 17 -5.65 9.51 -19.00
N ASP A 18 -4.33 9.44 -18.84
CA ASP A 18 -3.52 8.22 -18.92
C ASP A 18 -3.50 7.42 -17.61
N MET A 19 -4.08 7.96 -16.53
CA MET A 19 -4.20 7.27 -15.25
C MET A 19 -5.51 6.52 -15.15
N VAL A 20 -5.42 5.30 -14.61
CA VAL A 20 -6.58 4.43 -14.45
C VAL A 20 -6.98 4.37 -12.98
N PRO A 21 -8.01 5.13 -12.55
CA PRO A 21 -8.46 5.08 -11.18
C PRO A 21 -9.13 3.74 -10.85
N ILE A 22 -8.73 3.12 -9.74
CA ILE A 22 -9.26 1.86 -9.23
C ILE A 22 -9.74 2.07 -7.79
N GLY A 23 -11.02 1.86 -7.54
CA GLY A 23 -11.59 1.93 -6.20
C GLY A 23 -11.21 0.70 -5.37
N ILE A 24 -10.65 0.92 -4.19
CA ILE A 24 -10.37 -0.16 -3.22
C ILE A 24 -11.18 0.02 -1.92
N SER A 25 -12.25 0.82 -1.95
CA SER A 25 -13.14 1.02 -0.80
C SER A 25 -14.25 -0.03 -0.73
N VAL A 26 -14.67 -0.39 0.48
CA VAL A 26 -15.79 -1.33 0.71
C VAL A 26 -17.10 -0.78 0.16
N GLY A 27 -17.36 0.49 0.44
CA GLY A 27 -18.52 1.21 -0.08
C GLY A 27 -18.23 1.79 -1.46
N LYS A 28 -19.09 1.49 -2.44
CA LYS A 28 -19.02 2.12 -3.77
C LYS A 28 -19.35 3.61 -3.65
N ASN A 29 -18.51 4.44 -4.27
CA ASN A 29 -18.72 5.88 -4.34
C ASN A 29 -19.69 6.17 -5.48
N LYS A 30 -20.83 6.81 -5.16
CA LYS A 30 -21.87 7.16 -6.13
C LYS A 30 -21.39 8.05 -7.28
N PHE A 31 -20.31 8.81 -7.05
CA PHE A 31 -19.72 9.74 -8.02
C PHE A 31 -18.56 9.14 -8.81
N PHE A 32 -18.20 7.88 -8.54
CA PHE A 32 -17.14 7.19 -9.25
C PHE A 32 -17.70 5.98 -10.00
N GLN A 33 -17.51 5.97 -11.32
CA GLN A 33 -17.99 4.91 -12.20
C GLN A 33 -16.87 3.98 -12.70
N GLY A 34 -15.66 4.11 -12.14
CA GLY A 34 -14.53 3.27 -12.53
C GLY A 34 -14.55 1.88 -11.92
N GLN A 35 -13.47 1.13 -12.19
CA GLN A 35 -13.33 -0.24 -11.71
C GLN A 35 -13.06 -0.29 -10.21
N TYR A 36 -13.44 -1.40 -9.59
CA TYR A 36 -13.21 -1.66 -8.17
C TYR A 36 -12.47 -2.97 -8.00
N ASP A 37 -11.41 -2.96 -7.19
CA ASP A 37 -10.76 -4.19 -6.72
C ASP A 37 -11.11 -4.42 -5.25
N LEU A 38 -12.18 -5.20 -5.04
CA LEU A 38 -12.67 -5.52 -3.70
C LEU A 38 -11.78 -6.51 -2.95
N ARG A 39 -10.79 -7.14 -3.62
CA ARG A 39 -9.80 -7.99 -2.94
C ARG A 39 -8.97 -7.15 -1.97
N LEU A 40 -8.66 -5.91 -2.35
CA LEU A 40 -7.88 -4.93 -1.58
C LEU A 40 -8.74 -4.08 -0.62
N ALA A 41 -10.07 -4.20 -0.69
CA ALA A 41 -10.97 -3.48 0.20
C ALA A 41 -11.07 -4.16 1.57
N PRO A 42 -11.14 -3.39 2.67
CA PRO A 42 -11.45 -3.98 3.96
C PRO A 42 -12.85 -4.60 3.97
N THR A 43 -13.18 -5.36 5.01
CA THR A 43 -14.53 -5.90 5.20
C THR A 43 -15.38 -4.95 6.05
N TRP A 44 -16.70 -5.04 5.94
CA TRP A 44 -17.60 -4.29 6.83
C TRP A 44 -17.41 -4.60 8.32
N ALA A 45 -16.95 -5.80 8.65
CA ALA A 45 -16.62 -6.17 10.02
C ALA A 45 -15.39 -5.41 10.53
N MET A 46 -14.35 -5.27 9.69
CA MET A 46 -13.14 -4.51 10.02
C MET A 46 -13.44 -3.04 10.32
N MET A 47 -14.42 -2.44 9.66
CA MET A 47 -14.81 -1.04 9.90
C MET A 47 -15.38 -0.78 11.31
N LYS A 48 -15.74 -1.82 12.05
CA LYS A 48 -16.24 -1.73 13.43
C LYS A 48 -15.17 -2.07 14.48
N MET A 49 -13.97 -2.45 14.04
CA MET A 49 -12.86 -2.78 14.93
C MET A 49 -12.14 -1.51 15.37
N ASP A 50 -11.43 -1.60 16.49
CA ASP A 50 -10.43 -0.63 16.88
C ASP A 50 -9.20 -0.73 15.95
N ARG A 51 -8.26 0.21 16.09
CA ARG A 51 -7.10 0.29 15.19
C ARG A 51 -6.24 -0.98 15.23
N GLU A 52 -5.99 -1.53 16.42
CA GLU A 52 -5.14 -2.71 16.56
C GLU A 52 -5.81 -3.96 15.97
N GLY A 53 -7.10 -4.16 16.27
CA GLY A 53 -7.89 -5.25 15.68
C GLY A 53 -7.99 -5.13 14.16
N TYR A 54 -8.20 -3.90 13.65
CA TYR A 54 -8.22 -3.60 12.22
C TYR A 54 -6.89 -3.97 11.56
N ASP A 55 -5.77 -3.49 12.11
CA ASP A 55 -4.44 -3.67 11.52
C ASP A 55 -4.07 -5.16 11.42
N LYS A 56 -4.37 -5.93 12.46
CA LYS A 56 -4.15 -7.38 12.49
C LYS A 56 -5.02 -8.11 11.46
N ALA A 57 -6.32 -7.84 11.45
CA ALA A 57 -7.25 -8.49 10.53
C ALA A 57 -6.94 -8.15 9.07
N PHE A 58 -6.57 -6.90 8.79
CA PHE A 58 -6.27 -6.45 7.44
C PHE A 58 -4.93 -7.03 6.95
N ALA A 59 -3.92 -7.11 7.82
CA ALA A 59 -2.66 -7.79 7.50
C ALA A 59 -2.88 -9.28 7.18
N GLU A 60 -3.67 -10.00 7.98
CA GLU A 60 -4.01 -11.42 7.72
C GLU A 60 -4.79 -11.60 6.41
N LYS A 61 -5.60 -10.61 6.03
CA LYS A 61 -6.29 -10.62 4.75
C LYS A 61 -5.29 -10.47 3.59
N LEU A 62 -4.34 -9.55 3.71
CA LEU A 62 -3.32 -9.32 2.68
C LEU A 62 -2.34 -10.48 2.55
N SER A 63 -1.99 -11.17 3.64
CA SER A 63 -1.09 -12.34 3.59
C SER A 63 -1.67 -13.53 2.83
N LYS A 64 -3.00 -13.59 2.67
CA LYS A 64 -3.70 -14.60 1.88
C LYS A 64 -3.77 -14.27 0.38
N LEU A 65 -3.32 -13.08 -0.02
CA LEU A 65 -3.33 -12.64 -1.41
C LEU A 65 -1.93 -12.74 -2.02
N ASP A 66 -1.84 -13.02 -3.31
CA ASP A 66 -0.60 -12.95 -4.07
C ASP A 66 -0.39 -11.53 -4.61
N ALA A 67 0.62 -10.83 -4.10
CA ALA A 67 0.95 -9.47 -4.52
C ALA A 67 1.26 -9.39 -6.02
N LYS A 68 1.91 -10.41 -6.59
CA LYS A 68 2.25 -10.48 -8.01
C LYS A 68 1.00 -10.65 -8.86
N GLU A 69 0.06 -11.49 -8.44
CA GLU A 69 -1.24 -11.63 -9.13
C GLU A 69 -2.01 -10.30 -9.13
N ILE A 70 -2.04 -9.61 -7.98
CA ILE A 70 -2.67 -8.28 -7.88
C ILE A 70 -1.99 -7.30 -8.84
N TYR A 71 -0.67 -7.19 -8.81
CA TYR A 71 0.10 -6.32 -9.69
C TYR A 71 -0.11 -6.63 -11.19
N ASP A 72 -0.15 -7.91 -11.54
CA ASP A 72 -0.37 -8.36 -12.91
C ASP A 72 -1.80 -8.04 -13.38
N SER A 73 -2.79 -8.09 -12.47
CA SER A 73 -4.18 -7.72 -12.76
C SER A 73 -4.44 -6.21 -12.86
N LEU A 74 -3.61 -5.39 -12.22
CA LEU A 74 -3.74 -3.93 -12.28
C LEU A 74 -3.28 -3.39 -13.64
N PRO A 75 -3.99 -2.39 -14.21
CA PRO A 75 -3.56 -1.72 -15.42
C PRO A 75 -2.26 -0.92 -15.18
N ASN A 76 -1.59 -0.54 -16.27
CA ASN A 76 -0.49 0.42 -16.14
C ASN A 76 -1.03 1.79 -15.69
N ASN A 77 -0.24 2.52 -14.89
CA ASN A 77 -0.65 3.79 -14.27
C ASN A 77 -1.93 3.67 -13.43
N ALA A 78 -2.10 2.54 -12.74
CA ALA A 78 -3.22 2.34 -11.83
C ALA A 78 -3.12 3.31 -10.64
N VAL A 79 -4.24 3.94 -10.28
CA VAL A 79 -4.34 4.81 -9.10
C VAL A 79 -5.33 4.20 -8.12
N LEU A 80 -4.83 3.67 -7.01
CA LEU A 80 -5.64 3.08 -5.95
C LEU A 80 -6.35 4.17 -5.15
N LEU A 81 -7.69 4.14 -5.14
CA LEU A 81 -8.54 5.17 -4.57
C LEU A 81 -9.26 4.73 -3.30
N CYS A 82 -9.29 5.63 -2.33
CA CYS A 82 -10.22 5.58 -1.19
C CYS A 82 -10.84 6.95 -0.87
N TYR A 83 -11.57 7.07 0.23
CA TYR A 83 -12.26 8.30 0.63
C TYR A 83 -11.37 9.25 1.43
N GLU A 84 -10.50 8.70 2.26
CA GLU A 84 -9.70 9.45 3.21
C GLU A 84 -8.63 10.28 2.49
N LYS A 85 -8.26 11.43 3.06
CA LYS A 85 -7.25 12.31 2.46
C LYS A 85 -5.85 11.70 2.55
N PHE A 86 -4.88 12.34 1.89
CA PHE A 86 -3.45 12.00 2.03
C PHE A 86 -3.01 11.98 3.50
N ASN A 87 -2.24 10.96 3.91
CA ASN A 87 -1.72 10.74 5.26
C ASN A 87 -2.74 10.69 6.42
N ASP A 88 -4.02 10.52 6.09
CA ASP A 88 -5.04 10.09 7.04
C ASP A 88 -4.92 8.58 7.30
N TRP A 89 -5.47 8.08 8.41
CA TRP A 89 -5.48 6.64 8.70
C TRP A 89 -6.38 5.91 7.69
N CYS A 90 -5.76 5.38 6.63
CA CYS A 90 -6.44 4.82 5.47
C CYS A 90 -5.74 3.56 4.97
N HIS A 91 -6.52 2.52 4.68
CA HIS A 91 -6.02 1.23 4.23
C HIS A 91 -5.27 1.28 2.89
N ARG A 92 -5.47 2.32 2.08
CA ARG A 92 -4.72 2.47 0.82
C ARG A 92 -3.21 2.55 1.06
N ARG A 93 -2.77 3.19 2.16
CA ARG A 93 -1.35 3.26 2.51
C ARG A 93 -0.85 1.91 3.01
N ALA A 94 -1.66 1.15 3.75
CA ALA A 94 -1.32 -0.22 4.13
C ALA A 94 -1.16 -1.15 2.91
N VAL A 95 -2.04 -1.01 1.90
CA VAL A 95 -1.92 -1.75 0.62
C VAL A 95 -0.67 -1.32 -0.16
N ALA A 96 -0.38 -0.02 -0.21
CA ALA A 96 0.83 0.50 -0.86
C ALA A 96 2.09 -0.11 -0.23
N GLU A 97 2.22 -0.07 1.11
CA GLU A 97 3.36 -0.67 1.82
C GLU A 97 3.47 -2.17 1.64
N TRP A 98 2.33 -2.88 1.55
CA TRP A 98 2.34 -4.30 1.26
C TRP A 98 2.85 -4.61 -0.15
N LEU A 99 2.46 -3.84 -1.17
CA LEU A 99 2.99 -3.98 -2.53
C LEU A 99 4.48 -3.62 -2.60
N GLU A 100 4.90 -2.56 -1.90
CA GLU A 100 6.31 -2.16 -1.77
C GLU A 100 7.13 -3.30 -1.14
N ALA A 101 6.61 -3.91 -0.06
CA ALA A 101 7.26 -4.99 0.67
C ALA A 101 7.44 -6.28 -0.15
N GLU A 102 6.39 -6.71 -0.86
CA GLU A 102 6.39 -8.01 -1.56
C GLU A 102 7.06 -7.93 -2.93
N LEU A 103 6.98 -6.78 -3.62
CA LEU A 103 7.43 -6.65 -5.01
C LEU A 103 8.64 -5.74 -5.19
N GLY A 104 9.05 -4.99 -4.15
CA GLY A 104 10.14 -4.02 -4.23
C GLY A 104 9.86 -2.85 -5.20
N ILE A 105 8.58 -2.58 -5.48
CA ILE A 105 8.16 -1.41 -6.27
C ILE A 105 7.93 -0.20 -5.37
N GLU A 106 7.82 0.98 -5.95
CA GLU A 106 7.45 2.20 -5.22
C GLU A 106 5.98 2.56 -5.47
N VAL A 107 5.22 2.82 -4.40
CA VAL A 107 3.80 3.21 -4.49
C VAL A 107 3.56 4.49 -3.69
N THR A 108 3.64 5.63 -4.37
CA THR A 108 3.46 6.97 -3.78
C THR A 108 2.04 7.50 -3.96
N GLU A 109 1.71 8.59 -3.26
CA GLU A 109 0.53 9.39 -3.62
C GLU A 109 0.83 10.14 -4.92
N TRP A 110 -0.16 10.21 -5.81
CA TRP A 110 0.00 10.87 -7.10
C TRP A 110 0.53 12.31 -6.96
N GLY A 111 1.64 12.60 -7.64
CA GLY A 111 2.28 13.92 -7.64
C GLY A 111 3.19 14.19 -6.45
N LEU A 112 3.54 13.15 -5.67
CA LEU A 112 4.47 13.21 -4.55
C LEU A 112 5.54 12.12 -4.65
N GLU A 113 6.70 12.43 -4.09
CA GLU A 113 7.80 11.47 -3.95
C GLU A 113 7.59 10.57 -2.74
N ARG A 114 8.32 9.44 -2.68
CA ARG A 114 8.13 8.46 -1.61
C ARG A 114 8.45 9.07 -0.25
N GLU A 115 9.45 9.92 -0.16
CA GLU A 115 9.89 10.51 1.10
C GLU A 115 8.89 11.53 1.67
N GLU A 116 8.07 12.14 0.81
CA GLU A 116 6.99 13.04 1.22
C GLU A 116 5.77 12.31 1.79
N CYS A 117 5.70 10.98 1.59
CA CYS A 117 4.61 10.13 2.05
C CYS A 117 4.89 9.55 3.43
N PHE A 118 3.96 9.76 4.38
CA PHE A 118 4.09 9.14 5.69
C PHE A 118 3.91 7.63 5.60
N PRO A 119 4.64 6.86 6.42
CA PRO A 119 4.34 5.47 6.65
C PRO A 119 2.95 5.28 7.24
N TYR A 120 2.29 4.15 6.96
CA TYR A 120 0.95 3.83 7.44
C TYR A 120 0.81 3.94 8.96
N ALA A 121 1.85 3.54 9.70
CA ALA A 121 1.86 3.65 11.16
C ALA A 121 1.74 5.11 11.66
N GLU A 122 2.29 6.05 10.91
CA GLU A 122 2.30 7.49 11.22
C GLU A 122 1.10 8.23 10.60
N CYS A 123 0.33 7.58 9.72
CA CYS A 123 -0.91 8.13 9.19
C CYS A 123 -1.95 8.30 10.31
N CYS A 124 -2.43 9.52 10.49
CA CYS A 124 -3.42 9.87 11.51
C CYS A 124 -4.09 11.22 11.18
N GLU A 125 -5.16 11.56 11.91
CA GLU A 125 -5.88 12.83 11.70
C GLU A 125 -4.96 14.06 11.81
N LYS A 126 -3.90 14.00 12.61
CA LYS A 126 -2.93 15.12 12.76
C LYS A 126 -2.08 15.34 11.50
N ASN A 127 -1.75 14.28 10.78
CA ASN A 127 -0.88 14.31 9.59
C ASN A 127 -1.69 14.43 8.29
N LYS A 128 -3.00 14.50 8.39
CA LYS A 128 -3.94 14.54 7.28
C LYS A 128 -3.71 15.74 6.35
N GLY A 129 -3.39 15.44 5.10
CA GLY A 129 -3.12 16.41 4.04
C GLY A 129 -1.76 17.09 4.15
N VAL A 130 -0.93 16.71 5.12
CA VAL A 130 0.40 17.28 5.36
C VAL A 130 1.44 16.41 4.67
N LYS A 131 2.39 17.01 3.96
CA LYS A 131 3.55 16.31 3.42
C LYS A 131 4.54 16.04 4.55
N ARG A 132 5.22 14.90 4.52
CA ARG A 132 6.31 14.66 5.45
C ARG A 132 7.44 15.63 5.13
N GLU A 133 7.80 16.48 6.08
CA GLU A 133 9.00 17.30 5.95
C GLU A 133 10.22 16.38 6.08
N LEU A 134 11.10 16.44 5.08
CA LEU A 134 12.39 15.77 5.12
C LEU A 134 13.21 16.38 6.26
N VAL A 135 13.33 15.66 7.37
CA VAL A 135 14.40 15.94 8.33
C VAL A 135 15.69 15.54 7.62
N LYS A 136 16.44 16.52 7.11
CA LYS A 136 17.78 16.29 6.56
C LYS A 136 18.71 15.93 7.71
N GLU A 137 18.63 14.72 8.23
CA GLU A 137 19.59 14.22 9.20
C GLU A 137 20.18 12.88 8.75
N ALA A 138 21.45 13.00 8.34
CA ALA A 138 22.50 12.00 8.19
C ALA A 138 22.26 10.81 7.24
N GLU A 139 23.26 10.57 6.39
CA GLU A 139 23.38 9.41 5.50
C GLU A 139 23.06 8.09 6.21
N GLY A 140 22.02 7.41 5.76
CA GLY A 140 21.60 6.08 6.25
C GLY A 140 20.16 5.78 5.83
N GLU A 141 19.89 4.55 5.39
CA GLU A 141 18.52 4.09 5.05
C GLU A 141 17.62 4.13 6.30
N TYR A 142 16.89 5.23 6.51
CA TYR A 142 15.94 5.35 7.61
C TYR A 142 14.66 4.56 7.29
N MET A 143 14.51 3.38 7.88
CA MET A 143 13.23 2.66 7.96
C MET A 143 12.61 2.90 9.34
N PRO A 144 11.41 3.52 9.43
CA PRO A 144 10.71 3.68 10.71
C PRO A 144 10.52 2.33 11.40
N GLU A 145 10.70 2.28 12.73
CA GLU A 145 10.65 1.02 13.50
C GLU A 145 9.33 0.27 13.28
N ALA A 146 8.22 1.00 13.14
CA ALA A 146 6.90 0.41 12.87
C ALA A 146 6.82 -0.27 11.50
N VAL A 147 7.49 0.28 10.48
CA VAL A 147 7.60 -0.33 9.14
C VAL A 147 8.49 -1.57 9.21
N ARG A 148 9.62 -1.49 9.92
CA ARG A 148 10.50 -2.65 10.16
C ARG A 148 9.75 -3.80 10.83
N LYS A 149 9.02 -3.50 11.92
CA LYS A 149 8.23 -4.49 12.67
C LYS A 149 7.11 -5.11 11.83
N ARG A 150 6.49 -4.33 10.93
CA ARG A 150 5.46 -4.83 10.01
C ARG A 150 6.06 -5.71 8.91
N LEU A 151 7.20 -5.31 8.32
CA LEU A 151 7.93 -6.13 7.34
C LEU A 151 8.42 -7.45 7.95
N GLU A 152 8.93 -7.42 9.18
CA GLU A 152 9.30 -8.61 9.93
C GLU A 152 8.09 -9.53 10.20
N SER A 153 6.90 -8.95 10.41
CA SER A 153 5.67 -9.74 10.56
C SER A 153 5.27 -10.48 9.29
N TYR A 154 5.60 -9.95 8.11
CA TYR A 154 5.38 -10.65 6.82
C TYR A 154 6.42 -11.75 6.57
N LYS A 155 7.66 -11.60 7.05
CA LYS A 155 8.74 -12.59 6.87
C LYS A 155 8.54 -13.88 7.68
N LYS A 156 7.81 -13.83 8.81
CA LYS A 156 7.72 -14.97 9.75
C LYS A 156 6.86 -16.14 9.25
N GLU A 157 6.10 -15.99 8.15
CA GLU A 157 5.33 -17.09 7.54
C GLU A 157 6.03 -17.71 6.31
N ARG A 158 7.23 -17.25 5.91
CA ARG A 158 8.04 -17.84 4.84
C ARG A 158 9.30 -18.50 5.40
N GLU A 159 9.11 -19.55 6.21
CA GLU A 159 10.11 -20.60 6.33
C GLU A 159 9.72 -21.74 5.39
N VAL A 160 9.98 -21.54 4.10
CA VAL A 160 10.02 -22.64 3.12
C VAL A 160 11.43 -22.63 2.55
N THR A 161 12.29 -23.37 3.27
CA THR A 161 13.43 -24.16 2.79
C THR A 161 14.04 -23.72 1.46
N LEU A 162 15.05 -22.85 1.52
CA LEU A 162 15.96 -22.57 0.41
C LEU A 162 17.38 -22.92 0.82
N PHE A 163 17.62 -24.20 1.06
CA PHE A 163 18.96 -24.77 1.20
C PHE A 163 19.04 -26.17 0.59
N ASP A 164 18.44 -26.36 -0.59
CA ASP A 164 18.67 -27.51 -1.48
C ASP A 164 18.69 -27.02 -2.93
N PHE A 165 19.56 -26.05 -3.24
CA PHE A 165 19.95 -25.81 -4.62
C PHE A 165 21.45 -26.04 -4.72
N GLU A 166 21.78 -27.32 -4.89
CA GLU A 166 23.07 -27.81 -5.37
C GLU A 166 23.46 -27.01 -6.62
N PHE A 167 24.49 -26.17 -6.51
CA PHE A 167 25.25 -25.76 -7.68
C PHE A 167 26.23 -26.89 -8.00
N GLY A 168 25.76 -27.81 -8.84
CA GLY A 168 26.62 -28.64 -9.67
C GLY A 168 27.19 -27.82 -10.83
N GLU A 169 28.48 -28.09 -11.11
CA GLU A 169 29.19 -27.90 -12.39
C GLU A 169 29.32 -26.45 -12.92
N GLU A 170 30.42 -25.96 -13.48
CA GLU A 170 31.64 -26.56 -14.03
C GLU A 170 32.68 -25.43 -14.24
N MET A 171 33.94 -25.85 -14.38
CA MET A 171 35.13 -25.19 -14.96
C MET A 171 36.22 -24.70 -14.01
#